data_AF-A0A5Q4SCL2-F1
#
_entry.id   AF-A0A5Q4SCL2-F1
#
_cell.length_a   1.000
_cell.length_b   1.000
_cell.length_c   1.000
_cell.angle_alpha   90.00
_cell.angle_beta   90.00
_cell.angle_gamma   90.00
#
_symmetry.space_group_name_H-M   'P 1'
#
loop_
_entity.id
_entity.type
_entity.pdbx_description
1 polymer ?
#
loop_
_entity_poly.entity_id
_entity_poly.type
_entity_poly.pdbx_seq_one_letter_code
_entity_poly.pdbx_strand_id
1 'polypeptide(L)'
;MTPETEAEPEFAEMVRTLIANTGLSLSSLSQSAGIPLVTLSRIRGGRSVPNEKVTRALAEAIGLGEASTDELLEMRDRALRSGEPSRGRRHNPRRNFVPRFGQPDPIRASGPADLQEALRAVHVWAGSPSLRKLERASDGMLRRSTISDMLNGKNARLPEYDRYLTFLIVCGMDQASMDVWVYTWRRLLALEKGPQISSWMGGMSPASVR
;
A
#
# COMPACT_ATOMS: atom_id res chain seq x y z
N MET A 1 -17.50 32.27 4.69
CA MET A 1 -16.22 31.97 4.02
C MET A 1 -15.21 31.79 5.15
N THR A 2 -15.04 30.55 5.61
CA THR A 2 -14.29 30.23 6.85
C THR A 2 -12.88 29.78 6.49
N PRO A 3 -11.83 30.43 7.01
CA PRO A 3 -10.42 30.16 6.68
C PRO A 3 -9.85 28.86 7.29
N GLU A 4 -10.70 28.00 7.86
CA GLU A 4 -10.29 26.87 8.71
C GLU A 4 -10.26 25.51 7.97
N THR A 5 -10.74 25.45 6.72
CA THR A 5 -10.88 24.19 5.95
C THR A 5 -9.70 23.92 5.00
N GLU A 6 -8.64 24.74 5.03
CA GLU A 6 -7.57 24.77 4.00
C GLU A 6 -6.22 24.15 4.45
N ALA A 7 -6.04 23.84 5.74
CA ALA A 7 -4.71 23.48 6.27
C ALA A 7 -4.17 22.09 5.83
N GLU A 8 -5.03 21.07 5.69
CA GLU A 8 -4.63 19.75 5.15
C GLU A 8 -4.20 19.82 3.66
N PRO A 9 -4.98 20.46 2.74
CA PRO A 9 -4.55 20.62 1.35
C PRO A 9 -3.31 21.52 1.21
N GLU A 10 -3.13 22.52 2.07
CA GLU A 10 -1.91 23.34 2.11
C GLU A 10 -0.66 22.53 2.46
N PHE A 11 -0.71 21.72 3.52
CA PHE A 11 0.42 20.83 3.88
C PHE A 11 0.75 19.87 2.73
N ALA A 12 -0.26 19.27 2.11
CA ALA A 12 -0.07 18.35 0.99
C ALA A 12 0.46 19.04 -0.28
N GLU A 13 0.06 20.29 -0.55
CA GLU A 13 0.58 21.10 -1.66
C GLU A 13 2.04 21.51 -1.42
N MET A 14 2.37 21.89 -0.18
CA MET A 14 3.73 22.19 0.22
C MET A 14 4.65 20.97 0.03
N VAL A 15 4.25 19.81 0.56
CA VAL A 15 5.00 18.55 0.37
C VAL A 15 5.13 18.20 -1.12
N ARG A 16 4.10 18.42 -1.93
CA ARG A 16 4.17 18.21 -3.39
C ARG A 16 5.20 19.13 -4.06
N THR A 17 5.20 20.39 -3.69
CA THR A 17 6.12 21.40 -4.22
C THR A 17 7.56 21.09 -3.83
N LEU A 18 7.80 20.75 -2.56
CA LEU A 18 9.11 20.36 -2.05
C LEU A 18 9.65 19.11 -2.76
N ILE A 19 8.83 18.06 -2.91
CA ILE A 19 9.23 16.86 -3.65
C ILE A 19 9.49 17.18 -5.12
N ALA A 20 8.64 17.96 -5.77
CA ALA A 20 8.83 18.33 -7.19
C ALA A 20 10.15 19.10 -7.42
N ASN A 21 10.52 19.98 -6.50
CA ASN A 21 11.75 20.78 -6.60
C ASN A 21 13.04 19.96 -6.43
N THR A 22 12.97 18.79 -5.78
CA THR A 22 14.13 17.89 -5.67
C THR A 22 14.40 17.04 -6.92
N GLY A 23 13.40 16.87 -7.80
CA GLY A 23 13.46 15.91 -8.90
C GLY A 23 13.51 14.43 -8.47
N LEU A 24 13.37 14.12 -7.18
CA LEU A 24 13.44 12.77 -6.65
C LEU A 24 12.14 11.99 -6.91
N SER A 25 12.30 10.71 -7.26
CA SER A 25 11.16 9.79 -7.34
C SER A 25 10.67 9.42 -5.93
N LEU A 26 9.37 9.11 -5.78
CA LEU A 26 8.83 8.63 -4.50
C LEU A 26 9.51 7.34 -4.02
N SER A 27 9.98 6.49 -4.93
CA SER A 27 10.76 5.29 -4.60
C SER A 27 12.13 5.65 -4.01
N SER A 28 12.80 6.67 -4.56
CA SER A 28 14.08 7.15 -4.03
C SER A 28 13.92 7.77 -2.64
N LEU A 29 12.85 8.55 -2.44
CA LEU A 29 12.49 9.10 -1.12
C LEU A 29 12.08 8.01 -0.11
N SER A 30 11.40 6.97 -0.57
CA SER A 30 11.06 5.82 0.28
C SER A 30 12.32 5.13 0.81
N GLN A 31 13.31 4.93 -0.06
CA GLN A 31 14.56 4.29 0.28
C GLN A 31 15.47 5.18 1.14
N SER A 32 15.55 6.49 0.86
CA SER A 32 16.39 7.41 1.63
C SER A 32 15.79 7.78 3.00
N ALA A 33 14.47 7.93 3.09
CA ALA A 33 13.79 8.29 4.34
C ALA A 33 13.44 7.08 5.22
N GLY A 34 13.56 5.85 4.70
CA GLY A 34 13.06 4.64 5.37
C GLY A 34 11.52 4.63 5.56
N ILE A 35 10.80 5.44 4.78
CA ILE A 35 9.33 5.57 4.85
C ILE A 35 8.72 4.68 3.75
N PRO A 36 7.74 3.82 4.06
CA PRO A 36 7.07 3.01 3.04
C PRO A 36 6.44 3.86 1.93
N LEU A 37 6.58 3.45 0.67
CA LEU A 37 6.06 4.14 -0.51
C LEU A 37 4.55 4.47 -0.42
N VAL A 38 3.77 3.57 0.18
CA VAL A 38 2.32 3.75 0.40
C VAL A 38 2.04 4.92 1.34
N THR A 39 2.88 5.10 2.37
CA THR A 39 2.77 6.23 3.32
C THR A 39 3.11 7.54 2.62
N LEU A 40 4.18 7.58 1.81
CA LEU A 40 4.54 8.77 1.02
C LEU A 40 3.45 9.16 0.00
N SER A 41 2.82 8.19 -0.66
CA SER A 41 1.70 8.44 -1.58
C SER A 41 0.47 9.04 -0.88
N ARG A 42 0.17 8.60 0.35
CA ARG A 42 -0.93 9.16 1.16
C ARG A 42 -0.63 10.60 1.60
N ILE A 43 0.60 10.88 2.04
CA ILE A 43 1.04 12.23 2.43
C ILE A 43 0.97 13.16 1.22
N ARG A 44 1.60 12.78 0.10
CA ARG A 44 1.60 13.58 -1.15
C ARG A 44 0.18 13.82 -1.68
N GLY A 45 -0.71 12.83 -1.50
CA GLY A 45 -2.11 12.92 -1.91
C GLY A 45 -3.03 13.66 -0.94
N GLY A 46 -2.49 14.22 0.17
CA GLY A 46 -3.28 14.91 1.19
C GLY A 46 -4.31 14.01 1.89
N ARG A 47 -4.02 12.71 1.99
CA ARG A 47 -4.92 11.71 2.61
C ARG A 47 -4.49 11.35 4.03
N SER A 48 -3.38 11.91 4.50
CA SER A 48 -2.82 11.70 5.83
C SER A 48 -1.90 12.86 6.16
N VAL A 49 -2.05 13.40 7.37
CA VAL A 49 -1.00 14.20 7.99
C VAL A 49 -0.06 13.22 8.71
N PRO A 50 1.24 13.17 8.37
CA PRO A 50 2.19 12.27 9.02
C PRO A 50 2.49 12.72 10.46
N ASN A 51 2.94 11.78 11.29
CA ASN A 51 3.46 12.13 12.62
C ASN A 51 4.81 12.86 12.51
N GLU A 52 5.28 13.39 13.63
CA GLU A 52 6.53 14.16 13.68
C GLU A 52 7.74 13.44 13.14
N LYS A 53 7.95 12.20 13.58
CA LYS A 53 9.10 11.39 13.17
C LYS A 53 9.14 11.19 11.65
N VAL A 54 7.98 10.92 11.05
CA VAL A 54 7.85 10.73 9.59
C VAL A 54 8.03 12.07 8.86
N THR A 55 7.56 13.18 9.43
CA THR A 55 7.71 14.52 8.84
C THR A 55 9.18 14.93 8.80
N ARG A 56 9.92 14.69 9.88
CA ARG A 56 11.36 14.97 9.97
C ARG A 56 12.18 14.09 9.03
N ALA A 57 11.91 12.78 9.02
CA ALA A 57 12.57 11.86 8.09
C ALA A 57 12.33 12.23 6.61
N LEU A 58 11.12 12.72 6.29
CA LEU A 58 10.82 13.24 4.95
C LEU A 58 11.61 14.52 4.66
N ALA A 59 11.72 15.43 5.64
CA ALA A 59 12.44 16.69 5.49
C ALA A 59 13.95 16.46 5.27
N GLU A 60 14.54 15.57 6.07
CA GLU A 60 15.93 15.13 5.93
C GLU A 60 16.19 14.49 4.55
N ALA A 61 15.29 13.61 4.11
CA ALA A 61 15.41 12.94 2.81
C ALA A 61 15.30 13.88 1.60
N ILE A 62 14.60 14.99 1.77
CA ILE A 62 14.47 16.08 0.79
C ILE A 62 15.65 17.06 0.87
N GLY A 63 16.44 17.00 1.95
CA GLY A 63 17.56 17.93 2.19
C GLY A 63 17.10 19.31 2.65
N LEU A 64 15.95 19.40 3.34
CA LEU A 64 15.48 20.64 3.94
C LEU A 64 16.41 21.06 5.08
N GLY A 65 16.72 22.36 5.15
CA GLY A 65 17.39 22.93 6.30
C GLY A 65 16.49 22.92 7.55
N GLU A 66 17.09 23.08 8.73
CA GLU A 66 16.37 23.09 10.02
C GLU A 66 15.21 24.09 10.03
N ALA A 67 15.42 25.33 9.58
CA ALA A 67 14.38 26.36 9.55
C ALA A 67 13.15 25.98 8.69
N SER A 68 13.37 25.35 7.53
CA SER A 68 12.28 24.89 6.67
C SER A 68 11.63 23.59 7.18
N THR A 69 12.37 22.80 7.96
CA THR A 69 11.83 21.64 8.66
C THR A 69 10.88 22.09 9.76
N ASP A 70 11.26 23.09 10.55
CA ASP A 70 10.40 23.67 11.59
C ASP A 70 9.12 24.25 10.99
N GLU A 71 9.22 25.00 9.88
CA GLU A 71 8.05 25.51 9.16
C GLU A 71 7.09 24.39 8.71
N LEU A 72 7.64 23.27 8.20
CA LEU A 72 6.87 22.10 7.81
C LEU A 72 6.19 21.43 9.01
N LEU A 73 6.86 21.35 10.16
CA LEU A 73 6.32 20.81 11.41
C LEU A 73 5.22 21.72 11.99
N GLU A 74 5.38 23.05 11.90
CA GLU A 74 4.35 24.02 12.29
C GLU A 74 3.11 23.92 11.41
N MET A 75 3.28 23.75 10.10
CA MET A 75 2.17 23.51 9.17
C MET A 75 1.44 22.20 9.47
N ARG A 76 2.18 21.12 9.78
CA ARG A 76 1.61 19.85 10.25
C ARG A 76 0.78 20.08 11.51
N ASP A 77 1.31 20.78 12.50
CA ASP A 77 0.60 21.03 13.75
C ASP A 77 -0.61 21.93 13.56
N ARG A 78 -0.53 22.90 12.65
CA ARG A 78 -1.69 23.70 12.24
C ARG A 78 -2.76 22.80 11.62
N ALA A 79 -2.39 21.88 10.72
CA ALA A 79 -3.31 20.92 10.11
C ALA A 79 -3.95 19.98 11.14
N LEU A 80 -3.18 19.50 12.13
CA LEU A 80 -3.70 18.69 13.24
C LEU A 80 -4.61 19.48 14.17
N ARG A 81 -4.28 20.74 14.47
CA ARG A 81 -5.10 21.64 15.33
C ARG A 81 -6.38 22.11 14.64
N SER A 82 -6.37 22.27 13.32
CA SER A 82 -7.55 22.63 12.52
C SER A 82 -8.51 21.44 12.30
N GLY A 83 -8.10 20.22 12.62
CA GLY A 83 -8.84 19.01 12.28
C GLY A 83 -9.70 18.45 13.43
N GLU A 84 -11.02 18.63 13.34
CA GLU A 84 -11.93 17.49 13.52
C GLU A 84 -11.30 16.26 12.84
N PRO A 85 -11.34 15.04 13.43
CA PRO A 85 -10.82 13.84 12.79
C PRO A 85 -11.40 13.76 11.39
N SER A 86 -10.52 13.85 10.39
CA SER A 86 -10.86 14.06 8.99
C SER A 86 -12.17 13.35 8.67
N ARG A 87 -13.26 14.12 8.53
CA ARG A 87 -14.51 13.62 7.97
C ARG A 87 -14.10 13.02 6.64
N GLY A 88 -13.98 11.70 6.63
CA GLY A 88 -13.71 10.92 5.44
C GLY A 88 -14.62 11.49 4.38
N ARG A 89 -14.02 12.17 3.39
CA ARG A 89 -14.75 12.74 2.26
C ARG A 89 -15.75 11.69 1.88
N ARG A 90 -17.03 12.05 2.07
CA ARG A 90 -18.20 11.20 1.90
C ARG A 90 -17.85 10.19 0.85
N HIS A 91 -17.63 8.95 1.30
CA HIS A 91 -17.55 7.79 0.46
C HIS A 91 -18.69 7.98 -0.52
N ASN A 92 -18.38 8.31 -1.79
CA ASN A 92 -19.42 8.37 -2.80
C ASN A 92 -20.01 6.96 -2.75
N PRO A 93 -21.25 6.74 -2.25
CA PRO A 93 -21.74 5.39 -1.98
C PRO A 93 -21.90 4.57 -3.26
N ARG A 94 -21.68 5.22 -4.41
CA ARG A 94 -21.69 4.62 -5.74
C ARG A 94 -20.29 4.25 -6.27
N ARG A 95 -19.19 4.47 -5.53
CA ARG A 95 -17.83 4.38 -6.11
C ARG A 95 -16.90 3.27 -5.63
N ASN A 96 -17.35 2.39 -4.74
CA ASN A 96 -16.87 1.01 -4.53
C ASN A 96 -17.29 0.58 -3.12
N PHE A 97 -18.54 0.16 -2.96
CA PHE A 97 -18.93 -0.60 -1.77
C PHE A 97 -18.30 -1.99 -1.92
N VAL A 98 -17.10 -2.16 -1.38
CA VAL A 98 -16.52 -3.50 -1.26
C VAL A 98 -17.00 -4.07 0.08
N PRO A 99 -17.79 -5.15 0.10
CA PRO A 99 -18.36 -5.68 1.33
C PRO A 99 -17.25 -6.09 2.29
N ARG A 100 -17.26 -5.60 3.54
CA ARG A 100 -16.21 -5.97 4.54
C ARG A 100 -16.24 -7.45 4.92
N PHE A 101 -17.35 -8.13 4.66
CA PHE A 101 -17.57 -9.55 4.89
C PHE A 101 -17.36 -10.35 3.59
N GLY A 102 -17.01 -11.63 3.72
CA GLY A 102 -16.79 -12.51 2.57
C GLY A 102 -15.51 -12.20 1.79
N GLN A 103 -14.51 -11.58 2.45
CA GLN A 103 -13.17 -11.43 1.88
C GLN A 103 -12.59 -12.80 1.56
N PRO A 104 -11.99 -12.97 0.36
CA PRO A 104 -11.33 -14.23 0.02
C PRO A 104 -10.18 -14.54 0.98
N ASP A 105 -10.05 -15.81 1.34
CA ASP A 105 -9.03 -16.32 2.25
C ASP A 105 -8.01 -17.17 1.47
N PRO A 106 -6.72 -16.79 1.46
CA PRO A 106 -5.69 -17.50 0.73
C PRO A 106 -5.10 -18.69 1.51
N ILE A 107 -5.51 -18.94 2.77
CA ILE A 107 -4.81 -19.86 3.67
C ILE A 107 -4.67 -21.29 3.14
N ARG A 108 -5.56 -21.72 2.24
CA ARG A 108 -5.54 -23.05 1.59
C ARG A 108 -4.63 -23.13 0.37
N ALA A 109 -4.04 -22.02 -0.09
CA ALA A 109 -3.19 -22.02 -1.27
C ALA A 109 -1.91 -22.83 -1.05
N SER A 110 -1.72 -23.88 -1.85
CA SER A 110 -0.60 -24.82 -1.72
C SER A 110 0.52 -24.57 -2.73
N GLY A 111 0.28 -23.69 -3.70
CA GLY A 111 1.28 -23.26 -4.67
C GLY A 111 0.94 -21.92 -5.35
N PRO A 112 1.79 -21.46 -6.28
CA PRO A 112 1.57 -20.22 -7.02
C PRO A 112 0.24 -20.17 -7.78
N ALA A 113 -0.20 -21.32 -8.34
CA ALA A 113 -1.47 -21.42 -9.07
C ALA A 113 -2.68 -21.20 -8.15
N ASP A 114 -2.66 -21.75 -6.94
CA ASP A 114 -3.75 -21.56 -5.97
C ASP A 114 -3.78 -20.12 -5.45
N LEU A 115 -2.61 -19.52 -5.21
CA LEU A 115 -2.52 -18.11 -4.81
C LEU A 115 -3.10 -17.21 -5.91
N GLN A 116 -2.86 -17.55 -7.16
CA GLN A 116 -3.39 -16.83 -8.31
C GLN A 116 -4.92 -16.92 -8.39
N GLU A 117 -5.50 -18.10 -8.14
CA GLU A 117 -6.95 -18.25 -8.04
C GLU A 117 -7.51 -17.40 -6.89
N ALA A 118 -6.82 -17.36 -5.76
CA ALA A 118 -7.19 -16.48 -4.65
C ALA A 118 -7.14 -15.00 -5.07
N LEU A 119 -6.13 -14.56 -5.83
CA LEU A 119 -6.05 -13.20 -6.36
C LEU A 119 -7.18 -12.87 -7.36
N ARG A 120 -7.61 -13.85 -8.18
CA ARG A 120 -8.81 -13.71 -9.01
C ARG A 120 -10.06 -13.55 -8.17
N ALA A 121 -10.20 -14.34 -7.10
CA ALA A 121 -11.31 -14.20 -6.17
C ALA A 121 -11.34 -12.80 -5.54
N VAL A 122 -10.18 -12.24 -5.17
CA VAL A 122 -10.08 -10.85 -4.68
C VAL A 122 -10.50 -9.85 -5.76
N HIS A 123 -10.08 -10.04 -7.01
CA HIS A 123 -10.49 -9.17 -8.11
C HIS A 123 -12.01 -9.18 -8.31
N VAL A 124 -12.63 -10.37 -8.29
CA VAL A 124 -14.09 -10.55 -8.40
C VAL A 124 -14.80 -9.91 -7.21
N TRP A 125 -14.35 -10.18 -5.98
CA TRP A 125 -14.90 -9.61 -4.75
C TRP A 125 -14.83 -8.09 -4.73
N ALA A 126 -13.75 -7.50 -5.26
CA ALA A 126 -13.60 -6.05 -5.41
C ALA A 126 -14.51 -5.42 -6.49
N GLY A 127 -15.38 -6.21 -7.11
CA GLY A 127 -16.29 -5.79 -8.18
C GLY A 127 -15.63 -5.76 -9.56
N SER A 128 -14.61 -6.59 -9.79
CA SER A 128 -13.86 -6.70 -11.05
C SER A 128 -13.38 -5.35 -11.62
N PRO A 129 -12.67 -4.52 -10.83
CA PRO A 129 -12.20 -3.22 -11.30
C PRO A 129 -11.31 -3.37 -12.54
N SER A 130 -11.49 -2.50 -13.53
CA SER A 130 -10.68 -2.56 -14.75
C SER A 130 -9.18 -2.40 -14.44
N LEU A 131 -8.32 -3.03 -15.23
CA LEU A 131 -6.86 -2.95 -15.03
C LEU A 131 -6.36 -1.50 -15.06
N ARG A 132 -6.99 -0.63 -15.86
CA ARG A 132 -6.70 0.81 -15.91
C ARG A 132 -7.10 1.54 -14.63
N LYS A 133 -8.15 1.09 -13.93
CA LYS A 133 -8.55 1.63 -12.62
C LYS A 133 -7.53 1.22 -11.55
N LEU A 134 -7.11 -0.03 -11.55
CA LEU A 134 -6.09 -0.56 -10.64
C LEU A 134 -4.71 0.09 -10.86
N GLU A 135 -4.30 0.29 -12.12
CA GLU A 135 -3.06 1.01 -12.45
C GLU A 135 -3.08 2.44 -11.90
N ARG A 136 -4.18 3.17 -12.07
CA ARG A 136 -4.31 4.53 -11.48
C ARG A 136 -4.37 4.50 -9.97
N ALA A 137 -5.06 3.53 -9.37
CA ALA A 137 -5.20 3.41 -7.92
C ALA A 137 -3.86 3.06 -7.24
N SER A 138 -2.98 2.36 -7.95
CA SER A 138 -1.62 2.02 -7.51
C SER A 138 -0.59 3.09 -7.89
N ASP A 139 -1.01 4.25 -8.42
CA ASP A 139 -0.11 5.32 -8.85
C ASP A 139 0.96 4.85 -9.87
N GLY A 140 0.60 3.88 -10.73
CA GLY A 140 1.49 3.34 -11.75
C GLY A 140 2.44 2.24 -11.29
N MET A 141 2.46 1.90 -9.99
CA MET A 141 3.26 0.79 -9.44
C MET A 141 2.82 -0.57 -10.01
N LEU A 142 1.51 -0.74 -10.26
CA LEU A 142 0.97 -1.89 -10.97
C LEU A 142 0.61 -1.50 -12.40
N ARG A 143 1.52 -1.78 -13.34
CA ARG A 143 1.21 -1.67 -14.77
C ARG A 143 0.09 -2.65 -15.14
N ARG A 144 -0.71 -2.31 -16.15
CA ARG A 144 -1.78 -3.20 -16.64
C ARG A 144 -1.28 -4.58 -17.02
N SER A 145 -0.10 -4.69 -17.64
CA SER A 145 0.54 -5.96 -17.97
C SER A 145 0.84 -6.76 -16.71
N THR A 146 1.43 -6.14 -15.68
CA THR A 146 1.72 -6.77 -14.39
C THR A 146 0.47 -7.33 -13.73
N ILE A 147 -0.62 -6.55 -13.70
CA ILE A 147 -1.89 -7.01 -13.11
C ILE A 147 -2.46 -8.17 -13.94
N SER A 148 -2.41 -8.06 -15.27
CA SER A 148 -2.83 -9.14 -16.16
C SER A 148 -2.02 -10.41 -15.92
N ASP A 149 -0.71 -10.31 -15.74
CA ASP A 149 0.16 -11.46 -15.50
C ASP A 149 -0.12 -12.10 -14.14
N MET A 150 -0.33 -11.29 -13.10
CA MET A 150 -0.73 -11.73 -11.76
C MET A 150 -2.08 -12.46 -11.76
N LEU A 151 -3.03 -12.07 -12.61
CA LEU A 151 -4.37 -12.68 -12.67
C LEU A 151 -4.46 -13.85 -13.64
N ASN A 152 -3.66 -13.86 -14.73
CA ASN A 152 -3.78 -14.84 -15.81
C ASN A 152 -2.66 -15.89 -15.85
N GLY A 153 -1.61 -15.76 -15.03
CA GLY A 153 -0.80 -16.92 -14.64
C GLY A 153 0.15 -17.42 -15.71
N LYS A 154 0.63 -16.51 -16.54
CA LYS A 154 1.68 -16.84 -17.52
C LYS A 154 2.97 -17.31 -16.85
N ASN A 155 3.15 -17.03 -15.55
CA ASN A 155 4.33 -17.37 -14.79
C ASN A 155 3.94 -18.30 -13.63
N ALA A 156 4.54 -19.49 -13.57
CA ALA A 156 4.41 -20.44 -12.45
C ALA A 156 5.17 -19.98 -11.19
N ARG A 157 5.26 -18.66 -10.96
CA ARG A 157 6.06 -18.02 -9.91
C ARG A 157 5.19 -17.12 -9.07
N LEU A 158 5.59 -16.94 -7.82
CA LEU A 158 4.93 -15.98 -6.94
C LEU A 158 5.13 -14.55 -7.47
N PRO A 159 4.10 -13.69 -7.37
CA PRO A 159 4.28 -12.27 -7.62
C PRO A 159 5.29 -11.69 -6.64
N GLU A 160 6.01 -10.65 -7.08
CA GLU A 160 6.84 -9.84 -6.20
C GLU A 160 6.01 -9.27 -5.04
N TYR A 161 6.57 -9.30 -3.83
CA TYR A 161 5.86 -9.00 -2.59
C TYR A 161 5.17 -7.63 -2.61
N ASP A 162 5.86 -6.60 -3.07
CA ASP A 162 5.32 -5.24 -3.09
C ASP A 162 4.16 -5.09 -4.08
N ARG A 163 4.23 -5.79 -5.21
CA ARG A 163 3.15 -5.81 -6.22
C ARG A 163 1.94 -6.57 -5.70
N TYR A 164 2.19 -7.69 -5.02
CA TYR A 164 1.17 -8.48 -4.35
C TYR A 164 0.41 -7.65 -3.30
N LEU A 165 1.11 -7.01 -2.37
CA LEU A 165 0.49 -6.16 -1.36
C LEU A 165 -0.26 -4.97 -1.98
N THR A 166 0.36 -4.29 -2.94
CA THR A 166 -0.27 -3.16 -3.62
C THR A 166 -1.58 -3.57 -4.25
N PHE A 167 -1.63 -4.74 -4.90
CA PHE A 167 -2.85 -5.26 -5.52
C PHE A 167 -3.98 -5.47 -4.50
N LEU A 168 -3.69 -6.11 -3.37
CA LEU A 168 -4.66 -6.33 -2.29
C LEU A 168 -5.19 -5.01 -1.72
N ILE A 169 -4.29 -4.04 -1.50
CA ILE A 169 -4.65 -2.71 -1.00
C ILE A 169 -5.56 -1.96 -1.98
N VAL A 170 -5.25 -1.95 -3.27
CA VAL A 170 -6.07 -1.23 -4.26
C VAL A 170 -7.41 -1.93 -4.54
N CYS A 171 -7.51 -3.23 -4.25
CA CYS A 171 -8.75 -4.00 -4.25
C CYS A 171 -9.57 -3.79 -2.97
N GLY A 172 -9.02 -3.14 -1.94
CA GLY A 172 -9.74 -2.76 -0.73
C GLY A 172 -9.72 -3.82 0.38
N MET A 173 -8.78 -4.77 0.34
CA MET A 173 -8.57 -5.72 1.43
C MET A 173 -8.26 -4.98 2.73
N ASP A 174 -8.86 -5.41 3.83
CA ASP A 174 -8.61 -4.81 5.13
C ASP A 174 -7.29 -5.31 5.76
N GLN A 175 -6.87 -4.62 6.82
CA GLN A 175 -5.61 -4.93 7.49
C GLN A 175 -5.66 -6.30 8.20
N ALA A 176 -6.81 -6.68 8.75
CA ALA A 176 -6.97 -7.96 9.47
C ALA A 176 -6.81 -9.16 8.53
N SER A 177 -7.35 -9.06 7.32
CA SER A 177 -7.18 -10.07 6.28
C SER A 177 -5.76 -10.06 5.73
N MET A 178 -5.14 -8.87 5.63
CA MET A 178 -3.78 -8.71 5.09
C MET A 178 -2.75 -9.62 5.76
N ASP A 179 -2.86 -9.85 7.06
CA ASP A 179 -1.91 -10.71 7.79
C ASP A 179 -1.93 -12.16 7.28
N VAL A 180 -3.11 -12.70 6.95
CA VAL A 180 -3.28 -14.03 6.37
C VAL A 180 -2.70 -14.10 4.96
N TRP A 181 -2.88 -13.03 4.17
CA TRP A 181 -2.28 -12.90 2.84
C TRP A 181 -0.75 -12.82 2.91
N VAL A 182 -0.19 -12.05 3.84
CA VAL A 182 1.26 -11.96 4.06
C VAL A 182 1.83 -13.31 4.50
N TYR A 183 1.18 -13.97 5.46
CA TYR A 183 1.57 -15.29 5.93
C TYR A 183 1.59 -16.31 4.79
N THR A 184 0.52 -16.37 4.00
CA THR A 184 0.41 -17.32 2.89
C THR A 184 1.49 -17.10 1.85
N TRP A 185 1.76 -15.85 1.48
CA TRP A 185 2.83 -15.53 0.52
C TRP A 185 4.20 -15.98 1.04
N ARG A 186 4.52 -15.69 2.31
CA ARG A 186 5.80 -16.10 2.94
C ARG A 186 5.94 -17.61 3.02
N ARG A 187 4.86 -18.32 3.40
CA ARG A 187 4.80 -19.78 3.43
C ARG A 187 5.13 -20.36 2.05
N LEU A 188 4.47 -19.88 1.00
CA LEU A 188 4.69 -20.33 -0.37
C LEU A 188 6.11 -20.01 -0.86
N LEU A 189 6.65 -18.83 -0.52
CA LEU A 189 8.02 -18.47 -0.86
C LEU A 189 9.03 -19.44 -0.25
N ALA A 190 8.85 -19.85 1.00
CA ALA A 190 9.76 -20.80 1.63
C ALA A 190 9.65 -22.20 1.04
N LEU A 191 8.46 -22.62 0.59
CA LEU A 191 8.30 -23.86 -0.18
C LEU A 191 9.05 -23.78 -1.52
N GLU A 192 9.03 -22.62 -2.21
CA GLU A 192 9.79 -22.40 -3.45
C GLU A 192 11.32 -22.37 -3.22
N LYS A 193 11.77 -21.81 -2.09
CA LYS A 193 13.21 -21.67 -1.76
C LYS A 193 13.84 -22.90 -1.11
N GLY A 194 13.05 -23.88 -0.67
CA GLY A 194 13.49 -25.21 -0.29
C GLY A 194 13.45 -25.54 1.21
N PRO A 195 13.62 -26.83 1.55
CA PRO A 195 13.26 -27.42 2.85
C PRO A 195 14.00 -26.82 4.06
N GLN A 196 15.20 -26.28 3.83
CA GLN A 196 16.03 -25.65 4.86
C GLN A 196 15.47 -24.33 5.36
N ILE A 197 14.62 -23.62 4.62
CA ILE A 197 13.98 -22.36 5.06
C ILE A 197 12.61 -22.66 5.67
N SER A 198 11.87 -23.63 5.12
CA SER A 198 10.58 -24.07 5.67
C SER A 198 10.69 -24.71 7.05
N SER A 199 11.83 -25.33 7.38
CA SER A 199 12.07 -25.94 8.70
C SER A 199 12.14 -24.91 9.84
N TRP A 200 12.53 -23.66 9.55
CA TRP A 200 12.55 -22.56 10.53
C TRP A 200 11.20 -21.88 10.71
N MET A 201 10.26 -22.07 9.78
CA MET A 201 8.87 -21.62 9.90
C MET A 201 8.01 -22.74 10.48
N GLY A 202 8.31 -23.09 11.74
CA GLY A 202 7.70 -24.21 12.48
C GLY A 202 6.22 -24.43 12.20
N GLY A 203 5.86 -25.67 11.86
CA GLY A 203 4.51 -26.09 11.45
C GLY A 203 4.42 -26.59 10.00
N MET A 204 5.45 -26.37 9.18
CA MET A 204 5.53 -26.87 7.80
C MET A 204 6.33 -28.17 7.69
N SER A 205 5.94 -29.21 8.44
CA SER A 205 6.31 -30.56 7.99
C SER A 205 5.43 -30.88 6.78
N PRO A 206 5.99 -31.28 5.63
CA PRO A 206 5.17 -31.93 4.63
C PRO A 206 4.58 -33.15 5.32
N ALA A 207 3.25 -33.22 5.41
CA ALA A 207 2.59 -34.44 5.84
C ALA A 207 3.08 -35.54 4.89
N SER A 208 3.94 -36.42 5.40
CA SER A 208 4.35 -37.62 4.70
C SER A 208 3.09 -38.45 4.46
N VAL A 209 2.54 -38.34 3.26
CA VAL A 209 1.53 -39.25 2.76
C VAL A 209 2.22 -40.60 2.61
N ARG A 210 1.86 -41.55 3.46
CA ARG A 210 2.08 -42.99 3.24
C ARG A 210 0.86 -43.57 2.55
#